data_AF-A0A957P9U6-F1
#
_entry.id   AF-A0A957P9U6-F1
#
_cell.length_a   1.000
_cell.length_b   1.000
_cell.length_c   1.000
_cell.angle_alpha   90.00
_cell.angle_beta   90.00
_cell.angle_gamma   90.00
#
_symmetry.space_group_name_H-M   'P 1'
#
loop_
_entity.id
_entity.type
_entity.pdbx_description
1 polymer ?
#
loop_
_entity_poly.entity_id
_entity_poly.type
_entity_poly.pdbx_seq_one_letter_code
_entity_poly.pdbx_strand_id
1 'polypeptide(L)'
;MDVQQTDDEAEWADACAELSDACAAAQTPWVLLSAGVDYDTFVRQVRVACENGASGILCGRAVWKETMTMPAADRREFLHSVSIPRFKRLRHLVSASARPFSDFYPPQDANDLQDWWK
;
A
#
# COMPACT_ATOMS: atom_id res chain seq x y z
N MET A 1 -2.95 -7.87 -8.25
CA MET A 1 -4.30 -8.41 -7.98
C MET A 1 -5.32 -7.57 -8.71
N ASP A 2 -6.05 -8.17 -9.64
CA ASP A 2 -7.20 -7.58 -10.31
C ASP A 2 -8.48 -8.00 -9.58
N VAL A 3 -9.35 -7.03 -9.21
CA VAL A 3 -10.61 -7.26 -8.49
C VAL A 3 -11.70 -7.81 -9.41
N GLN A 4 -11.48 -7.83 -10.72
CA GLN A 4 -12.39 -8.49 -11.66
C GLN A 4 -12.35 -10.03 -11.55
N GLN A 5 -11.51 -10.63 -10.69
CA GLN A 5 -11.24 -12.07 -10.71
C GLN A 5 -11.76 -12.87 -9.50
N THR A 6 -11.79 -12.31 -8.27
CA THR A 6 -12.27 -13.04 -7.06
C THR A 6 -12.39 -12.10 -5.84
N ASP A 7 -13.40 -12.31 -4.99
CA ASP A 7 -13.60 -11.62 -3.70
C ASP A 7 -13.11 -12.47 -2.50
N ASP A 8 -12.39 -13.57 -2.78
CA ASP A 8 -11.84 -14.49 -1.79
C ASP A 8 -10.51 -13.98 -1.21
N GLU A 9 -10.51 -13.66 0.09
CA GLU A 9 -9.32 -13.20 0.79
C GLU A 9 -8.25 -14.27 0.94
N ALA A 10 -8.61 -15.56 0.93
CA ALA A 10 -7.65 -16.65 1.01
C ALA A 10 -6.81 -16.72 -0.27
N GLU A 11 -7.46 -16.59 -1.43
CA GLU A 11 -6.78 -16.53 -2.73
C GLU A 11 -5.86 -15.30 -2.82
N TRP A 12 -6.28 -14.16 -2.28
CA TRP A 12 -5.43 -12.98 -2.19
C TRP A 12 -4.22 -13.20 -1.27
N ALA A 13 -4.40 -13.89 -0.15
CA ALA A 13 -3.33 -14.19 0.78
C ALA A 13 -2.27 -15.10 0.14
N ASP A 14 -2.71 -16.18 -0.50
CA ASP A 14 -1.82 -17.13 -1.20
C ASP A 14 -1.02 -16.40 -2.29
N ALA A 15 -1.67 -15.58 -3.11
CA ALA A 15 -0.99 -14.80 -4.14
C ALA A 15 0.00 -13.76 -3.58
N CYS A 16 -0.34 -13.13 -2.44
CA CYS A 16 0.56 -12.19 -1.78
C CYS A 16 1.77 -12.90 -1.15
N ALA A 17 1.57 -14.08 -0.58
CA ALA A 17 2.65 -14.90 -0.02
C ALA A 17 3.61 -15.36 -1.12
N GLU A 18 3.10 -15.87 -2.24
CA GLU A 18 3.92 -16.27 -3.41
C GLU A 18 4.76 -15.09 -3.94
N LEU A 19 4.13 -13.91 -4.09
CA LEU A 19 4.85 -12.70 -4.51
C LEU A 19 5.92 -12.30 -3.50
N SER A 20 5.61 -12.35 -2.21
CA SER A 20 6.57 -12.00 -1.14
C SER A 20 7.78 -12.92 -1.12
N ASP A 21 7.61 -14.22 -1.37
CA ASP A 21 8.72 -15.17 -1.48
C ASP A 21 9.64 -14.83 -2.66
N ALA A 22 9.06 -14.56 -3.82
CA ALA A 22 9.81 -14.14 -5.02
C ALA A 22 10.56 -12.81 -4.79
N CYS A 23 9.91 -11.83 -4.18
CA CYS A 23 10.48 -10.53 -3.83
C CYS A 23 11.61 -10.65 -2.79
N ALA A 24 11.47 -11.55 -1.80
CA ALA A 24 12.50 -11.82 -0.81
C ALA A 24 13.75 -12.44 -1.45
N ALA A 25 13.58 -13.40 -2.37
CA ALA A 25 14.68 -13.98 -3.12
C ALA A 25 15.44 -12.92 -3.96
N ALA A 26 14.73 -11.92 -4.47
CA ALA A 26 15.31 -10.81 -5.23
C ALA A 26 15.71 -9.58 -4.37
N GLN A 27 15.64 -9.66 -3.04
CA GLN A 27 15.93 -8.56 -2.11
C GLN A 27 15.23 -7.24 -2.49
N THR A 28 13.96 -7.33 -2.91
CA THR A 28 13.20 -6.17 -3.42
C THR A 28 11.87 -6.06 -2.67
N PRO A 29 11.64 -4.98 -1.89
CA PRO A 29 10.34 -4.76 -1.25
C PRO A 29 9.27 -4.43 -2.29
N TRP A 30 8.02 -4.75 -1.98
CA TRP A 30 6.88 -4.46 -2.86
C TRP A 30 5.76 -3.74 -2.13
N VAL A 31 4.90 -3.07 -2.89
CA VAL A 31 3.74 -2.32 -2.38
C VAL A 31 2.48 -2.67 -3.16
N LEU A 32 1.33 -2.66 -2.49
CA LEU A 32 0.04 -2.90 -3.14
C LEU A 32 -0.46 -1.63 -3.84
N LEU A 33 -0.79 -1.74 -5.13
CA LEU A 33 -1.42 -0.68 -5.90
C LEU A 33 -2.95 -0.74 -5.81
N SER A 34 -3.60 0.39 -5.51
CA SER A 34 -5.08 0.44 -5.38
C SER A 34 -5.87 0.16 -6.66
N ALA A 35 -5.28 0.32 -7.83
CA ALA A 35 -5.89 0.11 -9.16
C ALA A 35 -7.24 0.82 -9.45
N GLY A 36 -7.76 1.67 -8.54
CA GLY A 36 -9.06 2.33 -8.69
C GLY A 36 -10.27 1.57 -8.13
N VAL A 37 -10.03 0.48 -7.39
CA VAL A 37 -11.08 -0.28 -6.69
C VAL A 37 -11.79 0.59 -5.64
N ASP A 38 -12.93 0.12 -5.13
CA ASP A 38 -13.63 0.82 -4.06
C ASP A 38 -12.84 0.83 -2.75
N TYR A 39 -13.03 1.89 -1.94
CA TYR A 39 -12.25 2.10 -0.72
C TYR A 39 -12.32 0.90 0.23
N ASP A 40 -13.51 0.33 0.44
CA ASP A 40 -13.70 -0.76 1.39
C ASP A 40 -13.03 -2.06 0.93
N THR A 41 -13.11 -2.37 -0.37
CA THR A 41 -12.35 -3.48 -0.96
C THR A 41 -10.85 -3.22 -0.85
N PHE A 42 -10.40 -2.00 -1.14
CA PHE A 42 -8.99 -1.66 -1.00
C PHE A 42 -8.50 -1.87 0.44
N VAL A 43 -9.26 -1.45 1.46
CA VAL A 43 -8.89 -1.67 2.88
C VAL A 43 -8.70 -3.16 3.19
N ARG A 44 -9.58 -4.04 2.70
CA ARG A 44 -9.43 -5.50 2.87
C ARG A 44 -8.15 -6.00 2.18
N GLN A 45 -7.90 -5.57 0.95
CA GLN A 45 -6.70 -5.96 0.22
C GLN A 45 -5.41 -5.44 0.86
N VAL A 46 -5.41 -4.21 1.40
CA VAL A 46 -4.24 -3.69 2.12
C VAL A 46 -3.95 -4.57 3.33
N ARG A 47 -4.96 -4.97 4.09
CA ARG A 47 -4.78 -5.87 5.24
C ARG A 47 -4.11 -7.17 4.81
N VAL A 48 -4.71 -7.86 3.85
CA VAL A 48 -4.19 -9.15 3.35
C VAL A 48 -2.78 -9.01 2.79
N ALA A 49 -2.51 -7.99 1.98
CA ALA A 49 -1.19 -7.78 1.39
C ALA A 49 -0.12 -7.49 2.45
N CYS A 50 -0.41 -6.63 3.42
CA CYS A 50 0.53 -6.31 4.51
C CYS A 50 0.80 -7.55 5.39
N GLU A 51 -0.23 -8.27 5.80
CA GLU A 51 -0.11 -9.51 6.59
C GLU A 51 0.71 -10.60 5.87
N ASN A 52 0.76 -10.54 4.53
CA ASN A 52 1.50 -11.48 3.69
C ASN A 52 2.74 -10.87 3.03
N GLY A 53 3.34 -9.84 3.64
CA GLY A 53 4.72 -9.42 3.35
C GLY A 53 4.89 -8.16 2.49
N ALA A 54 3.80 -7.48 2.11
CA ALA A 54 3.90 -6.16 1.49
C ALA A 54 4.53 -5.14 2.45
N SER A 55 5.36 -4.25 1.89
CA SER A 55 6.02 -3.18 2.63
C SER A 55 5.27 -1.86 2.63
N GLY A 56 4.07 -1.84 2.06
CA GLY A 56 3.18 -0.69 2.08
C GLY A 56 2.22 -0.67 0.90
N ILE A 57 1.75 0.53 0.58
CA ILE A 57 0.74 0.74 -0.46
C ILE A 57 1.07 1.95 -1.33
N LEU A 58 0.59 1.90 -2.56
CA LEU A 58 0.48 3.05 -3.44
C LEU A 58 -1.01 3.25 -3.79
N CYS A 59 -1.60 4.32 -3.25
CA CYS A 59 -3.03 4.57 -3.37
C CYS A 59 -3.33 5.94 -3.98
N GLY A 60 -4.41 5.99 -4.76
CA GLY A 60 -4.87 7.21 -5.41
C GLY A 60 -6.38 7.20 -5.50
N ARG A 61 -6.91 6.75 -6.64
CA ARG A 61 -8.36 6.75 -6.93
C ARG A 61 -9.21 6.06 -5.86
N ALA A 62 -8.73 5.00 -5.21
CA ALA A 62 -9.48 4.38 -4.11
C ALA A 62 -9.75 5.33 -2.92
N VAL A 63 -8.99 6.43 -2.78
CA VAL A 63 -9.12 7.40 -1.68
C VAL A 63 -9.96 8.63 -2.08
N TRP A 64 -9.90 9.06 -3.35
CA TRP A 64 -10.43 10.36 -3.78
C TRP A 64 -11.16 10.38 -5.13
N LYS A 65 -11.44 9.23 -5.78
CA LYS A 65 -12.06 9.20 -7.12
C LYS A 65 -13.38 9.95 -7.22
N GLU A 66 -14.15 10.01 -6.14
CA GLU A 66 -15.44 10.69 -6.10
C GLU A 66 -15.29 12.19 -6.39
N THR A 67 -14.15 12.79 -6.04
CA THR A 67 -13.87 14.20 -6.33
C THR A 67 -13.81 14.52 -7.83
N MET A 68 -13.58 13.52 -8.68
CA MET A 68 -13.47 13.71 -10.12
C MET A 68 -14.81 14.08 -10.77
N THR A 69 -15.92 13.60 -10.21
CA THR A 69 -17.29 13.87 -10.69
C THR A 69 -18.00 14.96 -9.89
N MET A 70 -17.42 15.40 -8.77
CA MET A 70 -17.99 16.44 -7.90
C MET A 70 -17.77 17.86 -8.43
N PRO A 71 -18.71 18.80 -8.15
CA PRO A 71 -18.51 20.22 -8.34
C PRO A 71 -17.26 20.72 -7.60
N ALA A 72 -16.57 21.71 -8.17
CA ALA A 72 -15.31 22.21 -7.61
C ALA A 72 -15.44 22.74 -6.17
N ALA A 73 -16.60 23.30 -5.81
CA ALA A 73 -16.89 23.81 -4.47
C ALA A 73 -16.89 22.69 -3.41
N ASP A 74 -17.34 21.49 -3.76
CA ASP A 74 -17.54 20.38 -2.82
C ASP A 74 -16.28 19.53 -2.64
N ARG A 75 -15.35 19.59 -3.59
CA ARG A 75 -14.11 18.79 -3.58
C ARG A 75 -13.27 19.04 -2.34
N ARG A 76 -13.15 20.30 -1.94
CA ARG A 76 -12.36 20.67 -0.75
C ARG A 76 -12.91 19.99 0.49
N GLU A 77 -14.22 20.09 0.70
CA GLU A 77 -14.88 19.48 1.85
C GLU A 77 -14.70 17.96 1.83
N PHE A 78 -14.94 17.30 0.69
CA PHE A 78 -14.75 15.86 0.57
C PHE A 78 -13.32 15.41 0.86
N LEU A 79 -12.32 16.13 0.36
CA LEU A 79 -10.92 15.81 0.64
C LEU A 79 -10.62 15.88 2.15
N HIS A 80 -11.18 16.88 2.84
CA HIS A 80 -11.00 17.06 4.27
C HIS A 80 -11.76 16.05 5.14
N SER A 81 -13.05 15.86 4.88
CA SER A 81 -13.93 15.03 5.72
C SER A 81 -13.95 13.55 5.35
N VAL A 82 -13.50 13.18 4.14
CA VAL A 82 -13.51 11.79 3.66
C VAL A 82 -12.10 11.30 3.32
N SER A 83 -11.41 11.94 2.37
CA SER A 83 -10.12 11.42 1.88
C SER A 83 -9.02 11.42 2.93
N ILE A 84 -8.90 12.47 3.76
CA ILE A 84 -7.92 12.51 4.86
C ILE A 84 -8.18 11.39 5.89
N PRO A 85 -9.39 11.20 6.44
CA PRO A 85 -9.68 10.07 7.32
C PRO A 85 -9.39 8.71 6.69
N ARG A 86 -9.75 8.52 5.42
CA ARG A 86 -9.46 7.30 4.66
C ARG A 86 -7.96 7.01 4.60
N PHE A 87 -7.15 8.02 4.28
CA PHE A 87 -5.70 7.88 4.21
C PHE A 87 -5.08 7.62 5.58
N LYS A 88 -5.56 8.29 6.64
CA LYS A 88 -5.12 8.04 8.02
C LYS A 88 -5.37 6.59 8.46
N ARG A 89 -6.53 6.02 8.10
CA ARG A 89 -6.86 4.62 8.37
C ARG A 89 -5.92 3.66 7.65
N LEU A 90 -5.67 3.91 6.35
CA LEU A 90 -4.72 3.11 5.57
C LEU A 90 -3.31 3.17 6.16
N ARG A 91 -2.85 4.38 6.55
CA ARG A 91 -1.55 4.56 7.21
C ARG A 91 -1.47 3.74 8.50
N HIS A 92 -2.50 3.79 9.35
CA HIS A 92 -2.51 3.03 10.60
C HIS A 92 -2.39 1.52 10.35
N LEU A 93 -3.12 1.00 9.36
CA LEU A 93 -3.10 -0.40 8.99
C LEU A 93 -1.72 -0.83 8.47
N VAL A 94 -1.13 -0.05 7.55
CA VAL A 94 0.22 -0.29 7.03
C VAL A 94 1.24 -0.27 8.15
N SER A 95 1.19 0.72 9.05
CA SER A 95 2.11 0.81 10.17
C SER A 95 1.98 -0.35 11.17
N ALA A 96 0.82 -0.99 11.27
CA ALA A 96 0.58 -2.10 12.19
C ALA A 96 1.02 -3.46 11.62
N SER A 97 0.89 -3.65 10.31
CA SER A 97 0.97 -4.99 9.71
C SER A 97 1.96 -5.15 8.57
N ALA A 98 2.46 -4.06 7.96
CA ALA A 98 3.36 -4.17 6.81
C ALA A 98 4.76 -4.62 7.22
N ARG A 99 5.43 -5.33 6.32
CA ARG A 99 6.83 -5.71 6.49
C ARG A 99 7.73 -4.48 6.27
N PRO A 100 8.55 -4.05 7.25
CA PRO A 100 9.42 -2.89 7.08
C PRO A 100 10.35 -3.04 5.86
N PHE A 101 10.46 -2.00 5.02
CA PHE A 101 11.40 -2.03 3.89
C PHE A 101 12.86 -2.15 4.37
N SER A 102 13.15 -1.75 5.60
CA SER A 102 14.45 -1.88 6.26
C SER A 102 14.90 -3.33 6.43
N ASP A 103 13.98 -4.31 6.35
CA ASP A 103 14.33 -5.73 6.33
C ASP A 103 15.08 -6.12 5.05
N PHE A 104 14.89 -5.37 3.96
CA PHE A 104 15.55 -5.58 2.67
C PHE A 104 16.77 -4.67 2.51
N TYR A 105 16.68 -3.44 3.03
CA TYR A 105 17.75 -2.44 3.00
C TYR A 105 17.99 -1.93 4.42
N PRO A 106 18.85 -2.60 5.21
CA PRO A 106 19.15 -2.14 6.55
C PRO A 106 19.74 -0.72 6.49
N PRO A 107 19.48 0.12 7.51
CA PRO A 107 20.06 1.45 7.56
C PRO A 107 21.59 1.33 7.48
N GLN A 108 22.18 2.02 6.50
CA GLN A 108 23.63 2.09 6.34
C GLN A 108 24.21 2.90 7.50
N ASP A 109 25.37 2.50 8.01
CA ASP A 109 26.06 3.33 8.99
C ASP A 109 26.50 4.63 8.33
N ALA A 110 26.39 5.76 9.05
CA ALA A 110 26.84 7.05 8.52
C ALA A 110 28.33 7.06 8.13
N ASN A 111 29.12 6.10 8.67
CA ASN A 111 30.50 5.86 8.27
C ASN A 111 30.64 5.10 6.95
N ASP A 112 29.67 4.28 6.55
CA ASP A 112 29.68 3.54 5.27
C ASP A 112 29.48 4.47 4.06
N LEU A 113 29.00 5.69 4.32
CA LEU A 113 28.89 6.77 3.34
C LEU A 113 30.10 7.70 3.33
N GLN A 114 31.15 7.45 4.12
CA GLN A 114 32.40 8.19 3.92
C GLN A 114 32.99 7.79 2.57
N ASP A 115 33.24 8.79 1.73
CA ASP A 115 33.88 8.65 0.42
C ASP A 115 33.09 7.87 -0.66
N TRP A 116 31.76 7.74 -0.57
CA TRP A 116 30.94 7.12 -1.63
C TRP A 116 31.08 7.80 -3.01
N TRP A 117 31.61 9.03 -3.04
CA TRP A 117 31.81 9.87 -4.23
C TRP A 117 33.25 9.90 -4.76
N LYS A 118 34.17 9.12 -4.19
CA LYS A 118 35.54 8.96 -4.70
C LYS A 118 35.65 7.68 -5.52
#